data_AF-A0A150F4H6-F1
#
_entry.id   AF-A0A150F4H6-F1
#
_cell.length_a   1.000
_cell.length_b   1.000
_cell.length_c   1.000
_cell.angle_alpha   90.00
_cell.angle_beta   90.00
_cell.angle_gamma   90.00
#
_symmetry.space_group_name_H-M   'P 1'
#
loop_
_entity.id
_entity.type
_entity.pdbx_description
1 polymer ?
#
loop_
_entity_poly.entity_id
_entity_poly.type
_entity_poly.pdbx_seq_one_letter_code
_entity_poly.pdbx_strand_id
1 'polypeptide(L)'
;MNKCLLAGWLIFLLISTLTESFHDMVVSQTVAFRFTPHPDAAGFFSVDLAELAIPEAAVQKLGHAFSFFVLAYLFFRQRRHVKRAVLGALAFAFLTEIVQLYFGRNGALRDVLIDSIGIAAFYFLYAAAKRRKHSASDKYESR
;
A
#
# COMPACT_ATOMS: atom_id res chain seq x y z
N MET A 1 21.27 5.96 -1.32
CA MET A 1 20.57 4.93 -2.11
C MET A 1 19.11 4.73 -1.68
N ASN A 2 18.82 4.36 -0.42
CA ASN A 2 17.43 4.10 0.03
C ASN A 2 16.44 5.26 -0.17
N LYS A 3 16.91 6.52 -0.06
CA LYS A 3 16.07 7.71 -0.25
C LYS A 3 15.56 7.86 -1.68
N CYS A 4 16.43 7.63 -2.68
CA CYS A 4 16.04 7.71 -4.09
C CYS A 4 15.07 6.59 -4.46
N LEU A 5 15.30 5.38 -3.95
CA LEU A 5 14.36 4.26 -4.12
C LEU A 5 13.00 4.56 -3.49
N LEU A 6 12.98 5.11 -2.27
CA LEU A 6 11.74 5.52 -1.62
C LEU A 6 11.01 6.61 -2.41
N ALA A 7 11.72 7.63 -2.89
CA ALA A 7 11.13 8.69 -3.69
C ALA A 7 10.56 8.15 -5.01
N GLY A 8 11.31 7.29 -5.71
CA GLY A 8 10.84 6.63 -6.93
C GLY A 8 9.61 5.74 -6.67
N TRP A 9 9.60 5.00 -5.57
CA TRP A 9 8.44 4.17 -5.18
C TRP A 9 7.20 5.00 -4.85
N LEU A 10 7.37 6.13 -4.17
CA LEU A 10 6.27 7.06 -3.87
C LEU A 10 5.70 7.67 -5.16
N ILE A 11 6.55 8.07 -6.11
CA ILE A 11 6.11 8.59 -7.40
C ILE A 11 5.36 7.50 -8.18
N PHE A 12 5.89 6.28 -8.22
CA PHE A 12 5.23 5.15 -8.86
C PHE A 12 3.85 4.87 -8.27
N LEU A 13 3.74 4.86 -6.94
CA LEU A 13 2.48 4.71 -6.23
C LEU A 13 1.49 5.82 -6.61
N LEU A 14 1.91 7.09 -6.54
CA LEU A 14 1.05 8.22 -6.89
C LEU A 14 0.56 8.13 -8.34
N ILE A 15 1.41 7.82 -9.31
CA ILE A 15 0.98 7.69 -10.70
C ILE A 15 -0.02 6.52 -10.85
N SER A 16 0.29 5.38 -10.22
CA SER A 16 -0.53 4.16 -10.32
C SER A 16 -1.88 4.28 -9.60
N THR A 17 -1.95 5.06 -8.53
CA THR A 17 -3.20 5.27 -7.78
C THR A 17 -4.04 6.38 -8.39
N LEU A 18 -3.42 7.45 -8.88
CA LEU A 18 -4.13 8.62 -9.41
C LEU A 18 -4.55 8.47 -10.89
N THR A 19 -3.97 7.52 -11.64
CA THR A 19 -4.44 7.21 -12.99
C THR A 19 -5.88 6.68 -12.95
N GLU A 20 -6.72 7.15 -13.87
CA GLU A 20 -8.15 6.80 -13.97
C GLU A 20 -8.35 5.28 -14.06
N SER A 21 -7.50 4.61 -14.84
CA SER A 21 -7.51 3.16 -15.00
C SER A 21 -6.09 2.61 -14.85
N PHE A 22 -5.91 1.72 -13.88
CA PHE A 22 -4.67 0.95 -13.76
C PHE A 22 -4.54 -0.07 -14.90
N HIS A 23 -5.67 -0.63 -15.34
CA HIS A 23 -5.69 -1.57 -16.45
C HIS A 23 -5.14 -0.91 -17.72
N ASP A 24 -5.59 0.31 -18.03
CA ASP A 24 -5.16 1.02 -19.23
C ASP A 24 -3.69 1.49 -19.13
N MET A 25 -3.23 1.81 -17.93
CA MET A 25 -1.81 2.10 -17.68
C MET A 25 -0.93 0.87 -17.98
N VAL A 26 -1.38 -0.32 -17.61
CA VAL A 26 -0.59 -1.56 -17.76
C VAL A 26 -0.71 -2.13 -19.17
N VAL A 27 -1.92 -2.22 -19.71
CA VAL A 27 -2.21 -2.88 -20.99
C VAL A 27 -2.01 -1.93 -22.16
N SER A 28 -2.60 -0.73 -22.07
CA SER A 28 -2.63 0.25 -23.15
C SER A 28 -1.57 1.34 -23.01
N GLN A 29 -0.72 1.27 -21.98
CA GLN A 29 0.31 2.27 -21.66
C GLN A 29 -0.23 3.70 -21.59
N THR A 30 -1.52 3.83 -21.25
CA THR A 30 -2.22 5.10 -21.25
C THR A 30 -2.41 5.56 -19.81
N VAL A 31 -1.87 6.73 -19.50
CA VAL A 31 -2.01 7.38 -18.19
C VAL A 31 -2.92 8.59 -18.39
N ALA A 32 -4.11 8.52 -17.82
CA ALA A 32 -5.09 9.59 -17.86
C ALA A 32 -5.43 10.02 -16.43
N PHE A 33 -5.57 11.32 -16.22
CA PHE A 33 -5.94 11.89 -14.93
C PHE A 33 -7.21 12.71 -15.09
N ARG A 34 -8.26 12.35 -14.34
CA ARG A 34 -9.54 13.05 -14.39
C ARG A 34 -9.87 13.66 -13.05
N PHE A 35 -9.60 14.95 -12.89
CA PHE A 35 -9.93 15.65 -11.65
C PHE A 35 -11.42 15.96 -11.53
N THR A 36 -12.03 15.55 -10.43
CA THR A 36 -13.44 15.75 -10.09
C THR A 36 -13.51 16.52 -8.77
N PRO A 37 -13.88 17.83 -8.79
CA PRO A 37 -13.84 18.69 -7.59
C PRO A 37 -14.86 18.31 -6.51
N HIS A 38 -15.95 17.64 -6.90
CA HIS A 38 -17.06 17.25 -6.03
C HIS A 38 -17.27 15.73 -6.14
N PRO A 39 -16.38 14.92 -5.55
CA PRO A 39 -16.54 13.47 -5.59
C PRO A 39 -17.71 13.04 -4.69
N ASP A 40 -18.34 11.91 -5.03
CA ASP A 40 -19.31 11.28 -4.15
C ASP A 40 -18.60 10.65 -2.95
N ALA A 41 -18.70 11.32 -1.80
CA ALA A 41 -18.12 10.84 -0.54
C ALA A 41 -18.89 9.65 0.05
N ALA A 42 -20.15 9.42 -0.34
CA ALA A 42 -20.93 8.29 0.17
C ALA A 42 -20.37 6.95 -0.33
N GLY A 43 -19.88 6.94 -1.58
CA GLY A 43 -19.19 5.78 -2.16
C GLY A 43 -17.94 5.33 -1.39
N PHE A 44 -17.28 6.23 -0.65
CA PHE A 44 -16.09 5.89 0.14
C PHE A 44 -16.34 4.85 1.24
N PHE A 45 -17.55 4.85 1.82
CA PHE A 45 -17.94 3.89 2.85
C PHE A 45 -18.59 2.63 2.28
N SER A 46 -18.77 2.55 0.96
CA SER A 46 -19.31 1.34 0.34
C SER A 46 -18.29 0.21 0.41
N VAL A 47 -18.73 -0.95 0.89
CA VAL A 47 -17.93 -2.17 0.95
C VAL A 47 -18.59 -3.19 0.05
N ASP A 48 -18.38 -3.04 -1.26
CA ASP A 48 -18.74 -4.08 -2.21
C ASP A 48 -17.57 -5.05 -2.41
N LEU A 49 -17.79 -6.30 -2.01
CA LEU A 49 -16.84 -7.41 -2.14
C LEU A 49 -17.03 -8.16 -3.45
N ALA A 50 -18.13 -7.95 -4.19
CA ALA A 50 -18.39 -8.61 -5.47
C ALA A 50 -17.31 -8.27 -6.51
N GLU A 51 -16.73 -7.06 -6.44
CA GLU A 51 -15.60 -6.66 -7.26
C GLU A 51 -14.35 -7.54 -7.06
N LEU A 52 -14.17 -8.20 -5.91
CA LEU A 52 -13.05 -9.13 -5.73
C LEU A 52 -13.24 -10.46 -6.49
N ALA A 53 -14.46 -10.77 -6.93
CA ALA A 53 -14.71 -11.94 -7.76
C ALA A 53 -14.24 -11.75 -9.21
N ILE A 54 -13.99 -10.50 -9.62
CA ILE A 54 -13.46 -10.15 -10.94
C ILE A 54 -11.92 -10.32 -10.88
N PRO A 55 -11.33 -11.23 -11.69
CA PRO A 55 -9.90 -11.55 -11.62
C PRO A 55 -8.99 -10.33 -11.79
N GLU A 56 -9.33 -9.41 -12.69
CA GLU A 56 -8.56 -8.20 -12.98
C GLU A 56 -8.52 -7.28 -11.76
N ALA A 57 -9.67 -7.06 -11.12
CA ALA A 57 -9.78 -6.26 -9.90
C ALA A 57 -9.08 -6.93 -8.71
N ALA A 58 -9.11 -8.26 -8.63
CA ALA A 58 -8.40 -9.02 -7.60
C ALA A 58 -6.87 -8.87 -7.74
N VAL A 59 -6.33 -9.02 -8.96
CA VAL A 59 -4.89 -8.81 -9.24
C VAL A 59 -4.47 -7.39 -8.90
N GLN A 60 -5.28 -6.41 -9.26
CA GLN A 60 -5.03 -5.01 -8.92
C GLN A 60 -4.97 -4.78 -7.41
N LYS A 61 -5.95 -5.31 -6.65
CA LYS A 61 -6.00 -5.22 -5.18
C LYS A 61 -4.81 -5.91 -4.52
N LEU A 62 -4.37 -7.06 -5.04
CA LEU A 62 -3.14 -7.72 -4.58
C LEU A 62 -1.90 -6.88 -4.87
N GLY A 63 -1.83 -6.24 -6.04
CA GLY A 63 -0.77 -5.30 -6.39
C GLY A 63 -0.70 -4.10 -5.44
N HIS A 64 -1.84 -3.57 -5.04
CA HIS A 64 -1.98 -2.53 -4.01
C HIS A 64 -1.41 -2.98 -2.67
N ALA A 65 -1.91 -4.10 -2.12
CA ALA A 65 -1.41 -4.67 -0.87
C ALA A 65 0.11 -4.91 -0.91
N PHE A 66 0.63 -5.48 -2.00
CA PHE A 66 2.07 -5.67 -2.18
C PHE A 66 2.84 -4.35 -2.24
N SER A 67 2.31 -3.34 -2.90
CA SER A 67 2.97 -2.04 -3.03
C SER A 67 3.10 -1.32 -1.69
N PHE A 68 2.08 -1.46 -0.83
CA PHE A 68 2.11 -0.92 0.54
C PHE A 68 2.98 -1.75 1.50
N PHE A 69 3.10 -3.07 1.28
CA PHE A 69 4.13 -3.89 1.94
C PHE A 69 5.54 -3.34 1.65
N VAL A 70 5.85 -3.09 0.37
CA VAL A 70 7.16 -2.57 -0.04
C VAL A 70 7.38 -1.17 0.53
N LEU A 71 6.35 -0.31 0.53
CA LEU A 71 6.44 1.03 1.11
C LEU A 71 6.77 0.96 2.61
N ALA A 72 6.09 0.12 3.38
CA ALA A 72 6.36 -0.07 4.80
C ALA A 72 7.80 -0.57 5.05
N TYR A 73 8.29 -1.49 4.21
CA TYR A 73 9.67 -1.93 4.23
C TYR A 73 10.66 -0.79 3.96
N LEU A 74 10.42 0.04 2.93
CA LEU A 74 11.29 1.16 2.58
C LEU A 74 11.31 2.23 3.67
N PHE A 75 10.17 2.56 4.27
CA PHE A 75 10.12 3.44 5.44
C PHE A 75 10.89 2.86 6.63
N PHE A 76 10.78 1.56 6.87
CA PHE A 76 11.57 0.90 7.91
C PHE A 76 13.07 0.96 7.60
N ARG A 77 13.48 0.72 6.35
CA ARG A 77 14.89 0.83 5.94
C ARG A 77 15.45 2.24 6.13
N GLN A 78 14.62 3.26 5.95
CA GLN A 78 15.01 4.67 6.09
C GLN A 78 15.11 5.13 7.55
N ARG A 79 14.16 4.73 8.41
CA ARG A 79 14.07 5.23 9.80
C ARG A 79 14.52 4.23 10.85
N ARG A 80 14.70 2.95 10.48
CA ARG A 80 15.00 1.78 11.34
C ARG A 80 14.03 1.60 12.51
N HIS A 81 12.85 2.21 12.44
CA HIS A 81 11.84 2.21 13.50
C HIS A 81 10.51 1.68 12.98
N VAL A 82 10.23 0.39 13.23
CA VAL A 82 9.11 -0.34 12.61
C VAL A 82 7.75 0.32 12.86
N LYS A 83 7.48 0.81 14.08
CA LYS A 83 6.19 1.45 14.40
C LYS A 83 5.96 2.72 13.57
N ARG A 84 7.02 3.50 13.32
CA ARG A 84 6.93 4.74 12.52
C ARG A 84 6.77 4.41 11.04
N ALA A 85 7.40 3.32 10.59
CA ALA A 85 7.25 2.85 9.22
C ALA A 85 5.84 2.36 8.92
N VAL A 86 5.27 1.54 9.82
CA VAL A 86 3.88 1.07 9.74
C VAL A 86 2.91 2.25 9.78
N LEU A 87 3.04 3.15 10.76
CA LEU A 87 2.17 4.32 10.87
C LEU A 87 2.25 5.23 9.64
N GLY A 88 3.46 5.46 9.11
CA GLY A 88 3.65 6.24 7.89
C GLY A 88 3.02 5.58 6.66
N ALA A 89 3.12 4.26 6.52
CA ALA A 89 2.50 3.54 5.42
C ALA A 89 0.97 3.55 5.50
N LEU A 90 0.40 3.38 6.71
CA LEU A 90 -1.05 3.47 6.93
C LEU A 90 -1.59 4.87 6.65
N ALA A 91 -0.88 5.91 7.11
CA ALA A 91 -1.24 7.30 6.82
C ALA A 91 -1.18 7.59 5.31
N PHE A 92 -0.19 7.03 4.61
CA PHE A 92 -0.08 7.16 3.16
C PHE A 92 -1.23 6.45 2.44
N ALA A 93 -1.59 5.22 2.85
CA ALA A 93 -2.70 4.45 2.27
C ALA A 93 -4.03 5.20 2.40
N PHE A 94 -4.31 5.70 3.60
CA PHE A 94 -5.51 6.49 3.85
C PHE A 94 -5.54 7.78 3.02
N LEU A 95 -4.41 8.48 2.92
CA LEU A 95 -4.32 9.71 2.15
C LEU A 95 -4.49 9.45 0.65
N THR A 96 -3.88 8.39 0.11
CA THR A 96 -4.02 8.07 -1.32
C THR A 96 -5.45 7.74 -1.68
N GLU A 97 -6.17 7.01 -0.84
CA GLU A 97 -7.58 6.68 -1.07
C GLU A 97 -8.49 7.91 -1.03
N ILE A 98 -8.24 8.85 -0.12
CA ILE A 98 -8.94 10.16 -0.13
C ILE A 98 -8.65 10.92 -1.43
N VAL A 99 -7.38 10.99 -1.84
CA VAL A 99 -7.00 11.73 -3.05
C VAL A 99 -7.60 11.06 -4.29
N GLN A 100 -7.66 9.73 -4.34
CA GLN A 100 -8.22 8.97 -5.46
C GLN A 100 -9.68 9.30 -5.75
N LEU A 101 -10.48 9.64 -4.74
CA LEU A 101 -11.86 10.13 -4.93
C LEU A 101 -11.90 11.33 -5.90
N TYR A 102 -10.93 12.25 -5.78
CA TYR A 102 -10.83 13.42 -6.65
C TYR A 102 -10.31 13.10 -8.04
N PHE A 103 -9.78 11.90 -8.29
CA PHE A 103 -9.26 11.49 -9.60
C PHE A 103 -10.22 10.55 -10.35
N GLY A 104 -11.50 10.51 -9.92
CA GLY A 104 -12.55 9.76 -10.60
C GLY A 104 -12.51 8.25 -10.36
N ARG A 105 -11.73 7.79 -9.37
CA ARG A 105 -11.73 6.39 -8.94
C ARG A 105 -12.66 6.19 -7.76
N ASN A 106 -13.17 4.97 -7.64
CA ASN A 106 -13.90 4.50 -6.47
C ASN A 106 -12.93 4.31 -5.30
N GLY A 107 -12.38 5.40 -4.77
CA GLY A 107 -11.62 5.37 -3.52
C GLY A 107 -12.53 4.83 -2.42
N ALA A 108 -12.13 3.75 -1.78
CA ALA A 108 -12.99 3.03 -0.84
C ALA A 108 -12.24 2.70 0.43
N LEU A 109 -12.94 2.74 1.57
CA LEU A 109 -12.39 2.28 2.84
C LEU A 109 -11.91 0.82 2.76
N ARG A 110 -12.55 0.02 1.90
CA ARG A 110 -12.12 -1.34 1.56
C ARG A 110 -10.67 -1.38 1.06
N ASP A 111 -10.28 -0.46 0.21
CA ASP A 111 -8.94 -0.48 -0.40
C ASP A 111 -7.88 -0.07 0.63
N VAL A 112 -8.20 0.83 1.57
CA VAL A 112 -7.39 1.06 2.78
C VAL A 112 -7.21 -0.23 3.60
N LEU A 113 -8.26 -1.05 3.75
CA LEU A 113 -8.16 -2.33 4.47
C LEU A 113 -7.23 -3.31 3.75
N ILE A 114 -7.32 -3.38 2.42
CA ILE A 114 -6.46 -4.23 1.59
C ILE A 114 -5.00 -3.79 1.69
N ASP A 115 -4.73 -2.50 1.60
CA ASP A 115 -3.38 -1.93 1.79
C ASP A 115 -2.83 -2.23 3.20
N SER A 116 -3.71 -2.17 4.20
CA SER A 116 -3.39 -2.49 5.59
C SER A 116 -2.98 -3.95 5.77
N ILE A 117 -3.53 -4.90 4.99
CA ILE A 117 -3.10 -6.31 5.00
C ILE A 117 -1.65 -6.43 4.55
N GLY A 118 -1.26 -5.71 3.49
CA GLY A 118 0.13 -5.67 3.03
C GLY A 118 1.10 -5.12 4.09
N ILE A 119 0.72 -4.02 4.73
CA ILE A 119 1.51 -3.40 5.81
C ILE A 119 1.61 -4.35 7.02
N ALA A 120 0.52 -5.02 7.39
CA ALA A 120 0.49 -5.99 8.46
C ALA A 120 1.40 -7.19 8.15
N ALA A 121 1.39 -7.70 6.91
CA ALA A 121 2.29 -8.76 6.48
C ALA A 121 3.77 -8.38 6.68
N PHE A 122 4.16 -7.14 6.35
CA PHE A 122 5.51 -6.64 6.63
C PHE A 122 5.82 -6.65 8.14
N TYR A 123 4.90 -6.15 8.96
CA TYR A 123 5.07 -6.12 10.41
C TYR A 123 5.25 -7.53 11.00
N PHE A 124 4.42 -8.50 10.58
CA PHE A 124 4.51 -9.89 11.05
C PHE A 124 5.84 -10.54 10.65
N LEU A 125 6.30 -10.36 9.40
CA LEU A 125 7.60 -10.86 8.97
C LEU A 125 8.75 -10.24 9.76
N TYR A 126 8.69 -8.93 10.02
CA TYR A 126 9.67 -8.26 10.87
C TYR A 126 9.68 -8.84 12.29
N ALA A 127 8.51 -9.01 12.90
CA ALA A 127 8.38 -9.55 14.25
C ALA A 127 8.91 -11.00 14.33
N ALA A 128 8.58 -11.84 13.35
CA ALA A 128 9.07 -13.21 13.26
C ALA A 128 10.60 -13.26 13.12
N ALA A 129 11.18 -12.42 12.25
CA ALA A 129 12.63 -12.33 12.06
C ALA A 129 13.35 -11.83 13.34
N LYS A 130 12.75 -10.87 14.06
CA LYS A 130 13.29 -10.37 15.32
C LYS A 130 13.29 -11.44 16.42
N ARG A 131 12.19 -12.20 16.55
CA ARG A 131 12.09 -13.32 17.51
C ARG A 131 13.15 -14.39 17.25
N ARG A 132 13.37 -14.78 15.99
CA ARG A 132 14.42 -15.75 15.62
C ARG A 132 15.82 -15.29 16.02
N LYS A 133 16.14 -14.00 15.84
CA LYS A 133 17.45 -13.46 16.26
C LYS A 133 17.64 -13.52 17.77
N HIS A 134 16.60 -13.25 18.56
CA HIS A 134 16.67 -13.32 20.01
C HIS A 134 16.93 -14.76 20.50
N SER A 135 16.14 -15.74 20.01
CA SER A 135 16.35 -17.15 20.37
C SER A 135 17.71 -17.70 19.94
N ALA A 136 18.30 -17.20 18.84
CA ALA A 136 19.65 -17.58 18.44
C ALA A 136 20.72 -16.99 19.38
N SER A 137 20.55 -15.75 19.83
CA SER A 137 21.45 -15.08 20.80
C SER A 137 21.45 -15.79 22.15
N ASP A 138 20.27 -16.08 22.70
CA ASP A 138 20.12 -16.72 24.02
C ASP A 138 20.79 -18.11 24.05
N LYS A 139 20.79 -18.83 22.92
CA LYS A 139 21.40 -20.16 22.80
C LYS A 139 22.94 -20.14 22.73
N TYR A 140 23.53 -19.01 22.36
CA TYR A 140 24.99 -18.84 22.33
C TYR A 140 25.54 -18.36 23.68
N GLU A 141 24.79 -17.55 24.44
CA GLU A 141 25.20 -17.08 25.78
C GLU A 141 25.02 -18.17 26.86
N SER A 142 24.20 -19.20 26.62
CA SER A 142 24.00 -20.33 27.54
C SER A 142 24.98 -21.49 27.34
N ARG A 143 26.08 -21.29 26.61
CA ARG A 143 27.14 -22.28 26.35
C ARG A 143 28.48 -21.74 26.82
#